data_AF-A0A7C1CIG5-F1
#
_entry.id   AF-A0A7C1CIG5-F1
#
_cell.length_a   1.000
_cell.length_b   1.000
_cell.length_c   1.000
_cell.angle_alpha   90.00
_cell.angle_beta   90.00
_cell.angle_gamma   90.00
#
_symmetry.space_group_name_H-M   'P 1'
#
loop_
_entity.id
_entity.type
_entity.pdbx_description
1 polymer ?
#
loop_
_entity_poly.entity_id
_entity_poly.type
_entity_poly.pdbx_seq_one_letter_code
_entity_poly.pdbx_strand_id
1 'polypeptide(L)'
;MGCSFLLTLCVTPLYTDSVEELVDGKIISFVARGTNSGKTYILERIIEELGKRGRTVAALKHSVHLSSPDREGKDTYRFAQKGAARVILFSDHTLILYESTGPSPEYLISLASMGVDIVLVEGYKHGPFRKIEVFNHALYDSPLCLEESTSDYIALISNDRIEVEIPQFFFDDIAGICSFLEEQFMK
;
A
#
# COMPACT_ATOMS: atom_id res chain seq x y z
N MET A 1 -33.91 -38.15 25.80
CA MET A 1 -32.59 -38.45 25.19
C MET A 1 -32.50 -37.65 23.90
N GLY A 2 -32.03 -36.40 24.02
CA GLY A 2 -31.90 -35.49 22.88
C GLY A 2 -30.51 -35.61 22.27
N CYS A 3 -30.44 -35.83 20.98
CA CYS A 3 -29.21 -35.79 20.21
C CYS A 3 -29.33 -34.59 19.25
N SER A 4 -28.75 -33.46 19.65
CA SER A 4 -28.59 -32.29 18.81
C SER A 4 -27.10 -32.18 18.48
N PHE A 5 -26.72 -32.62 17.29
CA PHE A 5 -25.40 -32.35 16.73
C PHE A 5 -25.46 -31.00 16.03
N LEU A 6 -25.13 -29.94 16.77
CA LEU A 6 -24.73 -28.67 16.18
C LEU A 6 -23.25 -28.79 15.80
N LEU A 7 -22.99 -29.08 14.53
CA LEU A 7 -21.69 -28.85 13.89
C LEU A 7 -21.52 -27.34 13.73
N THR A 8 -21.06 -26.68 14.78
CA THR A 8 -20.47 -25.34 14.65
C THR A 8 -19.13 -25.52 13.93
N LEU A 9 -19.10 -25.32 12.62
CA LEU A 9 -17.85 -25.05 11.91
C LEU A 9 -17.31 -23.72 12.48
N CYS A 10 -16.50 -23.84 13.53
CA CYS A 10 -15.65 -22.76 13.99
C CYS A 10 -14.61 -22.56 12.89
N VAL A 11 -14.83 -21.56 12.04
CA VAL A 11 -13.81 -21.08 11.11
C VAL A 11 -12.75 -20.45 11.98
N THR A 12 -11.75 -21.23 12.39
CA THR A 12 -10.56 -20.70 13.06
C THR A 12 -9.89 -19.75 12.08
N PRO A 13 -9.56 -18.51 12.49
CA PRO A 13 -8.74 -17.66 11.65
C PRO A 13 -7.37 -18.33 11.53
N LEU A 14 -7.02 -18.78 10.33
CA LEU A 14 -5.70 -19.35 9.99
C LEU A 14 -4.61 -18.27 9.90
N TYR A 15 -4.70 -17.20 10.69
CA TYR A 15 -3.70 -16.14 10.75
C TYR A 15 -3.41 -15.84 12.21
N THR A 16 -2.30 -16.40 12.69
CA THR A 16 -1.80 -16.24 14.07
C THR A 16 -0.68 -15.19 14.15
N ASP A 17 -0.49 -14.39 13.11
CA ASP A 17 0.46 -13.28 13.16
C ASP A 17 -0.23 -12.10 13.86
N SER A 18 0.45 -11.54 14.85
CA SER A 18 0.00 -10.30 15.48
C SER A 18 -0.08 -9.19 14.42
N VAL A 19 -1.04 -8.25 14.56
CA VAL A 19 -1.15 -7.09 13.65
C VAL A 19 0.19 -6.35 13.53
N GLU A 20 0.99 -6.32 14.61
CA GLU A 20 2.33 -5.74 14.64
C GLU A 20 3.31 -6.48 13.71
N GLU A 21 3.33 -7.82 13.66
CA GLU A 21 4.15 -8.58 12.69
C GLU A 21 3.68 -8.38 11.23
N LEU A 22 2.37 -8.20 11.02
CA LEU A 22 1.81 -7.93 9.68
C LEU A 22 2.13 -6.51 9.17
N VAL A 23 2.28 -5.55 10.08
CA VAL A 23 2.60 -4.15 9.79
C VAL A 23 4.09 -3.95 9.51
N ASP A 24 4.98 -4.77 10.10
CA ASP A 24 6.41 -4.44 10.19
C ASP A 24 7.29 -5.08 9.09
N GLY A 25 6.82 -6.11 8.38
CA GLY A 25 7.71 -6.88 7.50
C GLY A 25 7.85 -6.38 6.05
N LYS A 26 6.81 -5.77 5.47
CA LYS A 26 6.68 -5.68 3.99
C LYS A 26 5.96 -4.44 3.46
N ILE A 27 5.65 -3.44 4.27
CA ILE A 27 4.84 -2.27 3.85
C ILE A 27 5.68 -1.00 3.89
N ILE A 28 5.65 -0.23 2.80
CA ILE A 28 6.40 1.02 2.68
C ILE A 28 5.53 2.11 2.03
N SER A 29 5.48 3.28 2.67
CA SER A 29 4.74 4.44 2.16
C SER A 29 5.64 5.38 1.37
N PHE A 30 5.21 5.73 0.17
CA PHE A 30 5.79 6.79 -0.64
C PHE A 30 4.99 8.07 -0.42
N VAL A 31 5.60 9.02 0.28
CA VAL A 31 4.94 10.25 0.75
C VAL A 31 5.53 11.48 0.07
N ALA A 32 4.79 12.57 0.06
CA ALA A 32 5.29 13.89 -0.30
C ALA A 32 4.40 14.96 0.34
N ARG A 33 4.89 16.19 0.40
CA ARG A 33 4.12 17.32 0.94
C ARG A 33 2.80 17.56 0.22
N GLY A 34 2.76 17.39 -1.10
CA GLY A 34 1.53 17.55 -1.89
C GLY A 34 1.46 16.66 -3.13
N THR A 35 0.60 17.05 -4.05
CA THR A 35 0.43 16.39 -5.35
C THR A 35 1.57 16.77 -6.31
N ASN A 36 1.67 16.08 -7.45
CA ASN A 36 2.65 16.36 -8.52
C ASN A 36 4.13 16.26 -8.12
N SER A 37 4.46 15.65 -6.98
CA SER A 37 5.85 15.41 -6.58
C SER A 37 6.54 14.31 -7.39
N GLY A 38 5.80 13.50 -8.17
CA GLY A 38 6.34 12.37 -8.94
C GLY A 38 6.20 10.99 -8.28
N LYS A 39 5.43 10.88 -7.18
CA LYS A 39 5.16 9.58 -6.51
C LYS A 39 4.67 8.50 -7.46
N THR A 40 3.61 8.79 -8.22
CA THR A 40 3.01 7.82 -9.16
C THR A 40 4.04 7.37 -10.21
N TYR A 41 4.81 8.32 -10.77
CA TYR A 41 5.86 8.04 -11.75
C TYR A 41 6.95 7.11 -11.21
N ILE A 42 7.39 7.32 -9.97
CA ILE A 42 8.38 6.46 -9.31
C ILE A 42 7.80 5.09 -8.99
N LEU A 43 6.59 5.03 -8.44
CA LEU A 43 5.94 3.78 -8.07
C LEU A 43 5.71 2.87 -9.28
N GLU A 44 5.25 3.41 -10.41
CA GLU A 44 5.09 2.64 -11.65
C GLU A 44 6.39 1.95 -12.06
N ARG A 45 7.52 2.66 -11.98
CA ARG A 45 8.84 2.13 -12.35
C ARG A 45 9.38 1.11 -11.35
N ILE A 46 9.17 1.36 -10.05
CA ILE A 46 9.53 0.39 -9.01
C ILE A 46 8.74 -0.89 -9.18
N ILE A 47 7.43 -0.81 -9.43
CA ILE A 47 6.57 -1.98 -9.67
C ILE A 47 7.07 -2.76 -10.89
N GLU A 48 7.38 -2.07 -11.99
CA GLU A 48 7.92 -2.71 -13.20
C GLU A 48 9.26 -3.40 -12.94
N GLU A 49 10.19 -2.73 -12.27
CA GLU A 49 11.53 -3.26 -11.97
C GLU A 49 11.48 -4.44 -10.99
N LEU A 50 10.68 -4.35 -9.92
CA LEU A 50 10.46 -5.46 -8.99
C LEU A 50 9.81 -6.66 -9.68
N GLY A 51 8.85 -6.42 -10.59
CA GLY A 51 8.27 -7.47 -11.42
C GLY A 51 9.31 -8.17 -12.30
N LYS A 52 10.23 -7.42 -12.91
CA LYS A 52 11.36 -7.99 -13.69
C LYS A 52 12.30 -8.84 -12.81
N ARG A 53 12.42 -8.51 -11.53
CA ARG A 53 13.18 -9.28 -10.52
C ARG A 53 12.42 -10.48 -9.96
N GLY A 54 11.22 -10.76 -10.46
CA GLY A 54 10.40 -11.89 -10.01
C GLY A 54 9.72 -11.65 -8.66
N ARG A 55 9.57 -10.39 -8.23
CA ARG A 55 8.87 -10.02 -7.00
C ARG A 55 7.39 -9.76 -7.27
N THR A 56 6.57 -10.16 -6.31
CA THR A 56 5.13 -9.90 -6.28
C THR A 56 4.86 -8.64 -5.46
N VAL A 57 4.13 -7.69 -6.04
CA VAL A 57 3.90 -6.36 -5.46
C VAL A 57 2.41 -6.09 -5.32
N ALA A 58 1.98 -5.67 -4.13
CA ALA A 58 0.69 -5.01 -3.95
C ALA A 58 0.87 -3.49 -3.97
N ALA A 59 0.00 -2.78 -4.70
CA ALA A 59 -0.02 -1.33 -4.72
C ALA A 59 -1.28 -0.82 -4.01
N LEU A 60 -1.10 0.01 -2.99
CA LEU A 60 -2.17 0.70 -2.28
C LEU A 60 -2.09 2.20 -2.58
N LYS A 61 -3.25 2.85 -2.68
CA LYS A 61 -3.33 4.30 -2.87
C LYS A 61 -4.27 4.90 -1.85
N HIS A 62 -3.75 5.78 -1.00
CA HIS A 62 -4.57 6.52 -0.05
C HIS A 62 -5.12 7.79 -0.71
N SER A 63 -6.40 7.77 -1.10
CA SER A 63 -7.09 8.91 -1.73
C SER A 63 -8.20 9.43 -0.81
N VAL A 64 -8.29 10.76 -0.65
CA VAL A 64 -9.34 11.41 0.16
C VAL A 64 -10.74 11.25 -0.48
N HIS A 65 -10.78 11.07 -1.80
CA HIS A 65 -12.00 10.80 -2.55
C HIS A 65 -11.79 9.62 -3.49
N LEU A 66 -12.59 8.56 -3.32
CA LEU A 66 -12.73 7.47 -4.28
C LEU A 66 -14.08 7.65 -4.99
N SER A 67 -14.06 7.85 -6.29
CA SER A 67 -15.28 7.75 -7.10
C SER A 67 -15.67 6.27 -7.25
N SER A 68 -16.97 5.97 -7.37
CA SER A 68 -17.43 4.61 -7.67
C SER A 68 -16.66 4.06 -8.88
N PRO A 69 -15.90 2.96 -8.70
CA PRO A 69 -15.15 2.33 -9.79
C PRO A 69 -16.07 1.69 -10.83
N ASP A 70 -17.32 1.41 -10.44
CA ASP A 70 -18.33 0.90 -11.35
C ASP A 70 -19.26 2.00 -11.87
N ARG A 71 -19.72 1.84 -13.11
CA ARG A 71 -20.65 2.76 -13.75
C ARG A 71 -22.06 2.54 -13.19
N GLU A 72 -22.77 3.64 -13.00
CA GLU A 72 -24.19 3.61 -12.66
C GLU A 72 -24.97 2.75 -13.66
N GLY A 73 -25.82 1.84 -13.14
CA GLY A 73 -26.68 0.96 -13.93
C GLY A 73 -26.19 -0.48 -14.13
N LYS A 74 -24.94 -0.82 -13.80
CA LYS A 74 -24.50 -2.22 -13.79
C LYS A 74 -25.00 -3.00 -12.58
N ASP A 75 -25.03 -4.33 -12.67
CA ASP A 75 -25.51 -5.19 -11.58
C ASP A 75 -24.70 -5.00 -10.29
N THR A 76 -23.40 -4.81 -10.40
CA THR A 76 -22.48 -4.63 -9.27
C THR A 76 -22.67 -3.29 -8.57
N TYR A 77 -22.90 -2.21 -9.31
CA TYR A 77 -23.39 -0.95 -8.76
C TYR A 77 -24.75 -1.12 -8.05
N ARG A 78 -25.70 -1.86 -8.65
CA ARG A 78 -27.02 -2.10 -8.06
C ARG A 78 -26.93 -2.92 -6.76
N PHE A 79 -26.04 -3.91 -6.68
CA PHE A 79 -25.82 -4.68 -5.45
C PHE A 79 -25.34 -3.79 -4.30
N ALA A 80 -24.33 -2.95 -4.55
CA ALA A 80 -23.84 -1.99 -3.56
C ALA A 80 -24.96 -1.03 -3.11
N GLN A 81 -25.72 -0.47 -4.06
CA GLN A 81 -26.84 0.43 -3.75
C GLN A 81 -28.01 -0.24 -3.00
N LYS A 82 -28.12 -1.58 -3.06
CA LYS A 82 -29.09 -2.34 -2.28
C LYS A 82 -28.57 -2.77 -0.90
N GLY A 83 -27.39 -2.30 -0.51
CA GLY A 83 -26.82 -2.52 0.82
C GLY A 83 -25.91 -3.74 0.93
N ALA A 84 -25.40 -4.27 -0.19
CA ALA A 84 -24.32 -5.24 -0.11
C ALA A 84 -23.10 -4.59 0.57
N ALA A 85 -22.67 -5.16 1.70
CA ALA A 85 -21.48 -4.69 2.40
C ALA A 85 -20.21 -4.92 1.57
N ARG A 86 -20.19 -6.02 0.79
CA ARG A 86 -19.12 -6.40 -0.13
C ARG A 86 -19.71 -6.81 -1.48
N VAL A 87 -19.09 -6.37 -2.57
CA VAL A 87 -19.40 -6.78 -3.94
C VAL A 87 -18.14 -7.34 -4.56
N ILE A 88 -18.18 -8.60 -4.99
CA ILE A 88 -17.05 -9.32 -5.59
C ILE A 88 -17.40 -9.70 -7.03
N LEU A 89 -16.56 -9.28 -7.97
CA LEU A 89 -16.59 -9.68 -9.37
C LEU A 89 -15.38 -10.57 -9.62
N PHE A 90 -15.54 -11.68 -10.33
CA PHE A 90 -14.43 -12.55 -10.66
C PHE A 90 -14.58 -13.17 -12.04
N SER A 91 -13.44 -13.53 -12.63
CA SER A 91 -13.27 -14.34 -13.84
C SER A 91 -12.05 -15.24 -13.66
N ASP A 92 -11.68 -16.01 -14.69
CA ASP A 92 -10.48 -16.86 -14.67
C ASP A 92 -9.16 -16.08 -14.49
N HIS A 93 -9.17 -14.75 -14.65
CA HIS A 93 -7.95 -13.92 -14.64
C HIS A 93 -8.05 -12.66 -13.77
N THR A 94 -9.22 -12.31 -13.24
CA THR A 94 -9.41 -11.03 -12.58
C THR A 94 -10.37 -11.17 -11.43
N LEU A 95 -10.04 -10.50 -10.33
CA LEU A 95 -10.93 -10.29 -9.21
C LEU A 95 -11.03 -8.79 -8.92
N ILE A 96 -12.24 -8.33 -8.68
CA ILE A 96 -12.50 -6.96 -8.23
C ILE A 96 -13.37 -7.04 -6.97
N LEU A 97 -12.93 -6.37 -5.91
CA LEU A 97 -13.63 -6.25 -4.65
C LEU A 97 -13.99 -4.78 -4.38
N TYR A 98 -15.24 -4.54 -4.04
CA TYR A 98 -15.73 -3.27 -3.53
C TYR A 98 -16.34 -3.48 -2.15
N GLU A 99 -16.03 -2.58 -1.22
CA GLU A 99 -16.67 -2.56 0.10
C GLU A 99 -17.35 -1.21 0.31
N SER A 100 -18.58 -1.24 0.80
CA SER A 100 -19.40 -0.05 1.03
C SER A 100 -18.99 0.71 2.30
N THR A 101 -18.27 0.04 3.20
CA THR A 101 -17.69 0.62 4.42
C THR A 101 -16.18 0.70 4.27
N GLY A 102 -15.58 1.82 4.68
CA GLY A 102 -14.13 1.98 4.69
C GLY A 102 -13.45 0.90 5.54
N PRO A 103 -12.40 0.23 5.04
CA PRO A 103 -11.69 -0.79 5.79
C PRO A 103 -10.95 -0.17 6.99
N SER A 104 -10.82 -0.93 8.09
CA SER A 104 -9.86 -0.55 9.13
C SER A 104 -8.44 -0.66 8.56
N PRO A 105 -7.45 0.10 9.07
CA PRO A 105 -6.06 -0.02 8.64
C PRO A 105 -5.55 -1.47 8.71
N GLU A 106 -5.89 -2.20 9.77
CA GLU A 106 -5.47 -3.59 10.00
C GLU A 106 -6.07 -4.52 8.94
N TYR A 107 -7.34 -4.32 8.61
CA TYR A 107 -8.00 -5.11 7.56
C TYR A 107 -7.38 -4.81 6.19
N LEU A 108 -7.16 -3.53 5.86
CA LEU A 108 -6.52 -3.13 4.60
C LEU A 108 -5.13 -3.76 4.45
N ILE A 109 -4.33 -3.73 5.53
CA ILE A 109 -3.01 -4.35 5.58
C ILE A 109 -3.10 -5.85 5.35
N SER A 110 -3.98 -6.55 6.07
CA SER A 110 -4.15 -7.99 5.89
C SER A 110 -4.54 -8.36 4.46
N LEU A 111 -5.43 -7.57 3.83
CA LEU A 111 -5.85 -7.78 2.46
C LEU A 111 -4.70 -7.57 1.46
N ALA A 112 -3.91 -6.51 1.65
CA ALA A 112 -2.84 -6.14 0.75
C ALA A 112 -1.60 -7.03 0.84
N SER A 113 -1.29 -7.54 2.04
CA SER A 113 -0.08 -8.33 2.29
C SER A 113 -0.22 -9.80 1.90
N MET A 114 -1.43 -10.28 1.59
CA MET A 114 -1.64 -11.69 1.23
C MET A 114 -0.93 -12.06 -0.07
N GLY A 115 0.01 -13.01 0.01
CA GLY A 115 0.65 -13.63 -1.16
C GLY A 115 1.58 -12.73 -1.95
N VAL A 116 2.05 -11.62 -1.35
CA VAL A 116 2.99 -10.68 -1.99
C VAL A 116 4.31 -10.55 -1.22
N ASP A 117 5.35 -10.13 -1.93
CA ASP A 117 6.67 -9.86 -1.36
C ASP A 117 6.75 -8.47 -0.73
N ILE A 118 6.02 -7.48 -1.27
CA ILE A 118 6.00 -6.10 -0.75
C ILE A 118 4.69 -5.39 -1.08
N VAL A 119 4.28 -4.50 -0.17
CA VAL A 119 3.16 -3.57 -0.34
C VAL A 119 3.70 -2.15 -0.46
N LEU A 120 3.45 -1.51 -1.60
CA LEU A 120 3.81 -0.12 -1.85
C LEU A 120 2.59 0.78 -1.68
N VAL A 121 2.66 1.73 -0.75
CA VAL A 121 1.56 2.66 -0.48
C VAL A 121 1.87 4.02 -1.10
N GLU A 122 1.06 4.48 -2.05
CA GLU A 122 1.05 5.86 -2.50
C GLU A 122 0.31 6.73 -1.47
N GLY A 123 1.05 7.53 -0.70
CA GLY A 123 0.51 8.44 0.30
C GLY A 123 0.51 7.87 1.71
N TYR A 124 -0.58 8.09 2.45
CA TYR A 124 -0.73 7.68 3.85
C TYR A 124 0.34 8.26 4.80
N LYS A 125 0.65 9.55 4.64
CA LYS A 125 1.70 10.27 5.38
C LYS A 125 1.57 10.18 6.91
N HIS A 126 0.36 10.21 7.44
CA HIS A 126 0.10 10.12 8.87
C HIS A 126 -0.10 8.67 9.36
N GLY A 127 0.17 7.70 8.49
CA GLY A 127 0.11 6.28 8.82
C GLY A 127 1.37 5.78 9.55
N PRO A 128 1.30 4.58 10.14
CA PRO A 128 2.36 4.02 10.97
C PRO A 128 3.51 3.40 10.19
N PHE A 129 3.42 3.31 8.86
CA PHE A 129 4.43 2.63 8.05
C PHE A 129 5.72 3.45 7.95
N ARG A 130 6.84 2.73 7.72
CA ARG A 130 8.09 3.31 7.23
C ARG A 130 7.81 4.09 5.93
N LYS A 131 8.60 5.14 5.68
CA LYS A 131 8.33 6.16 4.66
C LYS A 131 9.55 6.39 3.78
N ILE A 132 9.31 6.48 2.47
CA ILE A 132 10.23 7.09 1.51
C ILE A 132 9.59 8.41 1.07
N GLU A 133 10.30 9.51 1.30
CA GLU A 133 9.83 10.80 0.82
C GLU A 133 10.22 11.00 -0.65
N VAL A 134 9.26 11.40 -1.48
CA VAL A 134 9.48 11.86 -2.84
C VAL A 134 9.41 13.39 -2.84
N PHE A 135 10.57 14.03 -2.86
CA PHE A 135 10.73 15.46 -2.72
C PHE A 135 11.14 16.13 -4.04
N ASN A 136 10.46 17.24 -4.35
CA ASN A 136 10.75 18.07 -5.52
C ASN A 136 11.01 19.51 -5.07
N HIS A 137 12.27 19.93 -5.13
CA HIS A 137 12.72 21.27 -4.72
C HIS A 137 12.11 22.39 -5.57
N ALA A 138 11.60 22.09 -6.77
CA ALA A 138 10.89 23.08 -7.59
C ALA A 138 9.50 23.44 -7.03
N LEU A 139 8.95 22.63 -6.11
CA LEU A 139 7.61 22.84 -5.53
C LEU A 139 7.66 23.30 -4.07
N TYR A 140 8.71 22.93 -3.33
CA TYR A 140 8.80 23.13 -1.89
C TYR A 140 10.25 23.37 -1.48
N ASP A 141 10.46 24.19 -0.45
CA ASP A 141 11.80 24.63 -0.03
C ASP A 141 12.55 23.57 0.81
N SER A 142 11.82 22.67 1.48
CA SER A 142 12.41 21.67 2.39
C SER A 142 11.62 20.36 2.38
N PRO A 143 12.31 19.19 2.45
CA PRO A 143 11.67 17.89 2.61
C PRO A 143 11.05 17.75 4.01
N LEU A 144 9.98 16.96 4.09
CA LEU A 144 9.28 16.61 5.32
C LEU A 144 10.20 15.88 6.30
N CYS A 145 11.10 15.02 5.81
CA CYS A 145 12.00 14.24 6.66
C CYS A 145 12.99 15.11 7.47
N LEU A 146 13.19 16.38 7.11
CA LEU A 146 13.99 17.33 7.89
C LEU A 146 13.16 18.14 8.90
N GLU A 147 11.85 18.23 8.67
CA GLU A 147 10.93 19.01 9.52
C GLU A 147 10.23 18.15 10.57
N GLU A 148 9.97 16.88 10.25
CA GLU A 148 9.28 15.93 11.11
C GLU A 148 10.31 15.15 11.95
N SER A 149 10.19 15.20 13.28
CA SER A 149 11.09 14.49 14.20
C SER A 149 10.80 12.98 14.32
N THR A 150 10.41 12.32 13.24
CA THR A 150 10.05 10.89 13.23
C THR A 150 11.16 10.05 12.61
N SER A 151 11.41 8.86 13.17
CA SER A 151 12.36 7.87 12.63
C SER A 151 11.75 7.02 11.51
N ASP A 152 10.56 7.36 11.04
CA ASP A 152 9.83 6.56 10.06
C ASP A 152 10.38 6.76 8.64
N TYR A 153 11.05 7.88 8.37
CA TYR A 153 11.67 8.16 7.07
C TYR A 153 12.95 7.35 6.92
N ILE A 154 13.04 6.54 5.87
CA ILE A 154 14.15 5.60 5.66
C ILE A 154 14.92 5.87 4.38
N ALA A 155 14.36 6.68 3.47
CA ALA A 155 15.06 7.20 2.32
C ALA A 155 14.38 8.47 1.78
N LEU A 156 15.15 9.24 1.02
CA LEU A 156 14.70 10.40 0.26
C LEU A 156 14.92 10.19 -1.24
N ILE A 157 13.92 10.48 -2.06
CA ILE A 157 14.02 10.52 -3.52
C ILE A 157 13.92 11.98 -3.96
N SER A 158 14.93 12.49 -4.66
CA SER A 158 14.90 13.85 -5.21
C SER A 158 15.77 14.00 -6.46
N ASN A 159 15.52 15.02 -7.27
CA ASN A 159 16.40 15.39 -8.39
C ASN A 159 17.62 16.20 -7.95
N ASP A 160 17.59 16.72 -6.72
CA ASP A 160 18.63 17.57 -6.15
C ASP A 160 19.33 16.83 -5.00
N ARG A 161 20.63 17.09 -4.80
CA ARG A 161 21.33 16.58 -3.60
C ARG A 161 20.93 17.42 -2.40
N ILE A 162 20.49 16.74 -1.34
CA ILE A 162 19.98 17.38 -0.12
C ILE A 162 20.71 16.73 1.05
N GLU A 163 21.19 17.55 1.98
CA GLU A 163 21.87 17.05 3.17
C GLU A 163 20.84 16.41 4.12
N VAL A 164 20.80 15.07 4.11
CA VAL A 164 19.97 14.25 5.01
C VAL A 164 20.80 13.09 5.58
N GLU A 165 20.40 12.59 6.75
CA GLU A 165 21.09 11.48 7.43
C GLU A 165 20.62 10.08 6.96
N ILE A 166 19.64 10.04 6.06
CA ILE A 166 19.07 8.82 5.49
C ILE A 166 19.55 8.62 4.04
N PRO A 167 19.53 7.40 3.49
CA PRO A 167 19.82 7.15 2.09
C PRO A 167 19.06 8.10 1.14
N GLN A 168 19.77 8.64 0.15
CA GLN A 168 19.19 9.50 -0.88
C GLN A 168 19.34 8.85 -2.27
N PHE A 169 18.27 8.86 -3.06
CA PHE A 169 18.23 8.36 -4.43
C PHE A 169 17.77 9.44 -5.40
N PHE A 170 18.25 9.35 -6.65
CA PHE A 170 17.71 10.14 -7.77
C PHE A 170 16.52 9.43 -8.41
N PHE A 171 15.68 10.18 -9.14
CA PHE A 171 14.47 9.64 -9.78
C PHE A 171 14.76 8.57 -10.84
N ASP A 172 15.96 8.57 -11.42
CA ASP A 172 16.41 7.61 -12.43
C ASP A 172 17.10 6.38 -11.83
N ASP A 173 17.44 6.39 -10.54
CA ASP A 173 18.08 5.27 -9.84
C ASP A 173 17.05 4.22 -9.35
N ILE A 174 16.18 3.78 -10.25
CA ILE A 174 15.14 2.78 -9.95
C ILE A 174 15.77 1.47 -9.48
N ALA A 175 16.90 1.08 -10.08
CA ALA A 175 17.59 -0.16 -9.72
C ALA A 175 18.18 -0.10 -8.30
N GLY A 176 18.76 1.05 -7.90
CA GLY A 176 19.24 1.28 -6.54
C GLY A 176 18.10 1.28 -5.52
N ILE A 177 17.00 1.99 -5.82
CA ILE A 177 15.80 2.01 -4.96
C ILE A 177 15.25 0.59 -4.75
N CYS A 178 15.11 -0.20 -5.81
CA CYS A 178 14.59 -1.57 -5.69
C CYS A 178 15.53 -2.47 -4.87
N SER A 179 16.84 -2.34 -5.05
CA SER A 179 17.82 -3.12 -4.28
C SER A 179 17.78 -2.76 -2.79
N PHE A 180 17.60 -1.49 -2.47
CA PHE A 180 17.37 -1.02 -1.11
C PHE A 180 16.08 -1.62 -0.51
N LEU A 181 14.96 -1.58 -1.25
CA LEU A 181 13.70 -2.19 -0.80
C LEU A 181 13.84 -3.69 -0.53
N GLU A 182 14.49 -4.44 -1.42
CA GLU A 182 14.74 -5.87 -1.23
C GLU A 182 15.58 -6.13 0.03
N GLU A 183 16.60 -5.31 0.28
CA GLU A 183 17.42 -5.42 1.50
C GLU A 183 16.63 -5.12 2.78
N GLN A 184 15.72 -4.15 2.74
CA GLN A 184 14.95 -3.73 3.91
C GLN A 184 13.79 -4.68 4.25
N PHE A 185 13.19 -5.35 3.27
CA PHE A 185 11.90 -6.02 3.45
C PHE A 185 11.83 -7.47 2.94
N MET A 186 12.87 -7.98 2.27
CA MET A 186 12.81 -9.28 1.55
C MET A 186 13.99 -10.22 1.84
N LYS A 187 14.64 -10.07 3.00
CA LYS A 187 15.68 -10.99 3.48
C LYS A 187 15.12 -12.05 4.42
#